data_AF-A0A7S2H3X9-F1
#
_entry.id   AF-A0A7S2H3X9-F1
#
_cell.length_a   1.000
_cell.length_b   1.000
_cell.length_c   1.000
_cell.angle_alpha   90.00
_cell.angle_beta   90.00
_cell.angle_gamma   90.00
#
_symmetry.space_group_name_H-M   'P 1'
#
loop_
_entity.id
_entity.type
_entity.pdbx_description
1 polymer ?
#
loop_
_entity_poly.entity_id
_entity_poly.type
_entity_poly.pdbx_seq_one_letter_code
_entity_poly.pdbx_strand_id
1 'polypeptide(L)'
;MPRLALRILGCVHLASCALATLDAVCDGSCPVDSTRLSRRDTILLQASHWASRALTRDSLRTGDAIYLRVNRTGRRVTAEKSGYVHAWWDHQGEWQSLIVEKVSANGDEILSGDEIYLRTWFGRRVTVAADGAVQAKWNHKGKWQRLTIETRQGGG
;
A
#
# COMPACT_ATOMS: atom_id res chain seq x y z
N MET A 1 -12.29 23.20 60.91
CA MET A 1 -11.72 24.56 60.71
C MET A 1 -10.50 24.41 59.80
N PRO A 2 -10.27 25.21 58.74
CA PRO A 2 -11.13 25.87 57.73
C PRO A 2 -11.15 25.03 56.41
N ARG A 3 -12.12 25.02 55.47
CA ARG A 3 -12.92 26.02 54.73
C ARG A 3 -12.11 27.06 53.95
N LEU A 4 -11.88 26.79 52.66
CA LEU A 4 -11.74 27.80 51.62
C LEU A 4 -12.43 27.32 50.34
N ALA A 5 -13.38 28.16 49.90
CA ALA A 5 -14.15 28.05 48.67
C ALA A 5 -13.50 28.95 47.60
N LEU A 6 -13.61 28.57 46.33
CA LEU A 6 -13.58 29.56 45.26
C LEU A 6 -14.56 29.17 44.13
N ARG A 7 -15.52 30.06 43.90
CA ARG A 7 -16.49 30.06 42.80
C ARG A 7 -15.88 30.78 41.60
N ILE A 8 -16.09 30.29 40.37
CA ILE A 8 -16.21 31.11 39.14
C ILE A 8 -17.23 30.38 38.24
N LEU A 9 -18.49 30.83 38.27
CA LEU A 9 -19.20 31.56 37.19
C LEU A 9 -19.32 30.78 35.87
N GLY A 10 -20.56 30.42 35.54
CA GLY A 10 -20.94 29.89 34.24
C GLY A 10 -20.99 30.95 33.14
N CYS A 11 -21.06 30.47 31.90
CA CYS A 11 -21.62 31.23 30.80
C CYS A 11 -22.42 30.25 29.92
N VAL A 12 -23.73 30.44 29.93
CA VAL A 12 -24.70 29.81 29.03
C VAL A 12 -24.94 30.78 27.88
N HIS A 13 -24.72 30.33 26.65
CA HIS A 13 -25.31 30.86 25.41
C HIS A 13 -25.38 29.64 24.46
N LEU A 14 -26.51 28.97 24.25
CA LEU A 14 -27.70 29.36 23.48
C LEU A 14 -27.41 29.89 22.07
N ALA A 15 -28.21 29.36 21.13
CA ALA A 15 -28.44 29.75 19.74
C ALA A 15 -27.65 28.95 18.67
N SER A 16 -28.23 28.52 17.57
CA SER A 16 -29.62 28.32 17.15
C SER A 16 -29.58 27.60 15.79
N CYS A 17 -30.70 27.01 15.42
CA CYS A 17 -31.12 26.49 14.11
C CYS A 17 -30.37 26.97 12.86
N ALA A 18 -30.11 26.04 11.92
CA ALA A 18 -30.90 25.93 10.69
C ALA A 18 -30.39 24.80 9.77
N LEU A 19 -31.32 24.02 9.25
CA LEU A 19 -31.13 23.15 8.08
C LEU A 19 -30.86 24.00 6.83
N ALA A 20 -29.94 23.57 5.97
CA ALA A 20 -30.02 23.81 4.54
C ALA A 20 -29.30 22.69 3.79
N THR A 21 -30.09 21.85 3.13
CA THR A 21 -29.73 21.09 1.93
C THR A 21 -29.12 22.03 0.88
N LEU A 22 -28.11 21.60 0.13
CA LEU A 22 -28.13 21.54 -1.34
C LEU A 22 -26.79 21.02 -1.89
N ASP A 23 -26.92 20.19 -2.92
CA ASP A 23 -25.87 19.75 -3.83
C ASP A 23 -25.02 20.90 -4.38
N ALA A 24 -23.70 20.67 -4.49
CA ALA A 24 -22.86 21.42 -5.41
C ALA A 24 -21.73 20.53 -5.93
N VAL A 25 -21.91 20.08 -7.17
CA VAL A 25 -20.85 19.64 -8.09
C VAL A 25 -19.91 20.82 -8.31
N CYS A 26 -18.59 20.60 -8.19
CA CYS A 26 -17.58 21.54 -8.65
C CYS A 26 -16.69 20.85 -9.70
N ASP A 27 -17.04 21.11 -10.95
CA ASP A 27 -16.16 21.05 -12.12
C ASP A 27 -15.08 22.15 -12.03
N GLY A 28 -13.89 21.89 -12.56
CA GLY A 28 -13.00 22.95 -13.04
C GLY A 28 -11.80 23.35 -12.16
N SER A 29 -10.63 22.80 -12.52
CA SER A 29 -9.35 23.49 -12.74
C SER A 29 -8.89 24.60 -11.77
N CYS A 30 -7.82 24.31 -11.00
CA CYS A 30 -6.96 25.33 -10.39
C CYS A 30 -5.57 25.29 -11.05
N PRO A 31 -5.07 26.40 -11.63
CA PRO A 31 -3.73 26.47 -12.22
C PRO A 31 -2.68 26.61 -11.11
N VAL A 32 -1.60 25.82 -11.17
CA VAL A 32 -0.43 26.00 -10.30
C VAL A 32 0.56 26.95 -10.98
N ASP A 33 0.55 28.19 -10.50
CA ASP A 33 1.55 29.20 -10.80
C ASP A 33 2.88 28.81 -10.14
N SER A 34 3.89 28.59 -10.97
CA SER A 34 5.21 28.17 -10.55
C SER A 34 6.09 29.40 -10.43
N THR A 35 6.26 29.95 -9.22
CA THR A 35 7.52 30.65 -8.92
C THR A 35 7.83 30.77 -7.44
N ARG A 36 9.12 30.57 -7.15
CA ARG A 36 9.91 31.04 -5.99
C ARG A 36 10.16 30.05 -4.85
N LEU A 37 11.15 29.18 -5.10
CA LEU A 37 12.03 28.61 -4.08
C LEU A 37 12.77 29.75 -3.35
N SER A 38 12.67 29.82 -2.01
CA SER A 38 13.75 30.20 -1.10
C SER A 38 13.22 30.41 0.32
N ARG A 39 13.43 29.43 1.20
CA ARG A 39 14.17 29.63 2.46
C ARG A 39 14.35 28.26 3.14
N ARG A 40 15.58 28.00 3.53
CA ARG A 40 16.03 26.87 4.34
C ARG A 40 15.12 26.72 5.55
N ASP A 41 14.67 25.51 5.84
CA ASP A 41 14.63 25.01 7.21
C ASP A 41 14.49 23.48 7.23
N THR A 42 15.45 22.90 7.94
CA THR A 42 15.35 21.68 8.74
C THR A 42 15.34 20.33 8.01
N ILE A 43 16.47 19.65 8.20
CA ILE A 43 16.68 18.21 8.07
C ILE A 43 15.54 17.49 8.81
N LEU A 44 14.58 16.96 8.08
CA LEU A 44 13.73 15.88 8.58
C LEU A 44 14.34 14.57 8.07
N LEU A 45 14.91 13.81 9.00
CA LEU A 45 15.28 12.42 8.83
C LEU A 45 14.09 11.69 8.21
N GLN A 46 14.14 11.46 6.90
CA GLN A 46 13.16 10.60 6.26
C GLN A 46 13.47 9.18 6.70
N ALA A 47 12.77 8.79 7.77
CA ALA A 47 12.57 7.40 8.15
C ALA A 47 12.33 6.59 6.88
N SER A 48 13.07 5.49 6.79
CA SER A 48 12.96 4.38 5.83
C SER A 48 11.75 4.51 4.90
N HIS A 49 12.03 4.90 3.66
CA HIS A 49 11.07 4.98 2.59
C HIS A 49 10.55 3.59 2.22
N TRP A 50 9.63 3.08 3.02
CA TRP A 50 8.61 2.11 2.60
C TRP A 50 7.27 2.85 2.54
N ALA A 51 7.26 4.04 1.94
CA ALA A 51 6.00 4.64 1.51
C ALA A 51 5.37 3.67 0.51
N SER A 52 4.46 2.83 1.02
CA SER A 52 3.62 1.96 0.23
C SER A 52 2.70 2.92 -0.51
N ARG A 53 3.09 3.29 -1.74
CA ARG A 53 2.28 4.13 -2.60
C ARG A 53 0.98 3.37 -2.79
N ALA A 54 -0.09 3.88 -2.19
CA ALA A 54 -1.40 3.26 -2.27
C ALA A 54 -1.72 3.14 -3.75
N LEU A 55 -2.04 1.92 -4.21
CA LEU A 55 -2.65 1.72 -5.51
C LEU A 55 -3.97 2.51 -5.48
N THR A 56 -3.93 3.77 -5.91
CA THR A 56 -5.12 4.45 -6.43
C THR A 56 -5.62 3.60 -7.62
N ARG A 57 -6.68 3.97 -8.32
CA ARG A 57 -7.02 3.27 -9.59
C ARG A 57 -5.94 3.45 -10.69
N ASP A 58 -4.72 3.82 -10.28
CA ASP A 58 -3.46 3.82 -10.99
C ASP A 58 -3.04 2.38 -11.28
N SER A 59 -2.55 2.17 -12.48
CA SER A 59 -1.97 0.93 -12.95
C SER A 59 -0.93 0.36 -11.98
N LEU A 60 -0.90 -0.97 -11.85
CA LEU A 60 0.12 -1.69 -11.08
C LEU A 60 1.50 -1.45 -11.70
N ARG A 61 2.51 -1.13 -10.87
CA ARG A 61 3.88 -0.90 -11.34
C ARG A 61 4.90 -1.81 -10.66
N THR A 62 6.04 -1.97 -11.31
CA THR A 62 7.23 -2.58 -10.71
C THR A 62 7.64 -1.77 -9.47
N GLY A 63 7.97 -2.46 -8.39
CA GLY A 63 8.26 -1.87 -7.08
C GLY A 63 7.04 -1.72 -6.16
N ASP A 64 5.82 -1.87 -6.66
CA ASP A 64 4.63 -1.77 -5.82
C ASP A 64 4.50 -2.96 -4.86
N ALA A 65 4.08 -2.64 -3.64
CA ALA A 65 3.76 -3.62 -2.61
C ALA A 65 2.29 -4.06 -2.73
N ILE A 66 2.09 -5.36 -2.94
CA ILE A 66 0.78 -5.99 -3.04
C ILE A 66 0.55 -6.98 -1.90
N TYR A 67 -0.72 -7.27 -1.66
CA TYR A 67 -1.16 -8.30 -0.71
C TYR A 67 -2.09 -9.28 -1.43
N LEU A 68 -1.81 -10.57 -1.32
CA LEU A 68 -2.66 -11.60 -1.91
C LEU A 68 -3.64 -12.13 -0.86
N ARG A 69 -4.93 -11.87 -1.07
CA ARG A 69 -6.01 -12.34 -0.19
C ARG A 69 -6.71 -13.54 -0.82
N VAL A 70 -6.90 -14.58 -0.03
CA VAL A 70 -7.70 -15.74 -0.39
C VAL A 70 -9.18 -15.39 -0.21
N ASN A 71 -9.92 -15.24 -1.31
CA ASN A 71 -11.32 -14.81 -1.27
C ASN A 71 -12.22 -15.73 -0.42
N ARG A 72 -11.94 -17.04 -0.39
CA ARG A 72 -12.75 -18.00 0.38
C ARG A 72 -12.57 -17.89 1.89
N THR A 73 -11.35 -17.64 2.36
CA THR A 73 -11.03 -17.68 3.81
C THR A 73 -10.76 -16.30 4.39
N GLY A 74 -10.57 -15.28 3.55
CA GLY A 74 -10.16 -13.94 3.96
C GLY A 74 -8.69 -13.81 4.37
N ARG A 75 -7.95 -14.91 4.43
CA ARG A 75 -6.54 -14.95 4.86
C ARG A 75 -5.61 -14.43 3.78
N ARG A 76 -4.41 -14.03 4.15
CA ARG A 76 -3.40 -13.43 3.27
C ARG A 76 -2.17 -14.30 3.16
N VAL A 77 -1.60 -14.33 1.95
CA VAL A 77 -0.33 -15.00 1.69
C VAL A 77 0.76 -14.32 2.52
N THR A 78 1.43 -15.11 3.34
CA THR A 78 2.50 -14.71 4.26
C THR A 78 3.77 -15.43 3.84
N ALA A 79 4.87 -14.69 3.74
CA ALA A 79 6.19 -15.26 3.50
C ALA A 79 7.07 -15.08 4.74
N GLU A 80 7.49 -16.20 5.31
CA GLU A 80 8.40 -16.22 6.44
C GLU A 80 9.86 -16.16 5.99
N LYS A 81 10.72 -15.63 6.87
CA LYS A 81 12.18 -15.61 6.65
C LYS A 81 12.79 -17.01 6.53
N SER A 82 12.12 -18.03 7.10
CA SER A 82 12.44 -19.46 6.92
C SER A 82 12.31 -19.93 5.46
N GLY A 83 11.59 -19.18 4.63
CA GLY A 83 11.29 -19.49 3.24
C GLY A 83 9.99 -20.28 3.06
N TYR A 84 9.23 -20.52 4.13
CA TYR A 84 7.88 -21.07 4.05
C TYR A 84 6.88 -19.99 3.62
N VAL A 85 5.92 -20.39 2.78
CA VAL A 85 4.84 -19.51 2.31
C VAL A 85 3.51 -20.17 2.63
N HIS A 86 2.62 -19.44 3.31
CA HIS A 86 1.33 -19.95 3.75
C HIS A 86 0.26 -18.85 3.82
N ALA A 87 -0.99 -19.22 4.03
CA ALA A 87 -2.11 -18.28 4.18
C ALA A 87 -2.94 -18.62 5.43
N TRP A 88 -2.36 -18.40 6.62
CA TRP A 88 -3.01 -18.67 7.91
C TRP A 88 -3.59 -17.44 8.57
N TRP A 89 -2.95 -16.29 8.35
CA TRP A 89 -3.27 -15.04 9.02
C TRP A 89 -4.19 -14.17 8.15
N ASP A 90 -5.08 -13.42 8.78
CA ASP A 90 -5.98 -12.45 8.13
C ASP A 90 -5.46 -11.00 8.24
N HIS A 91 -4.58 -10.72 9.19
CA HIS A 91 -3.94 -9.41 9.36
C HIS A 91 -3.07 -9.02 8.15
N GLN A 92 -2.89 -7.71 8.01
CA GLN A 92 -2.02 -7.11 6.99
C GLN A 92 -0.82 -6.48 7.68
N GLY A 93 0.39 -6.95 7.35
CA GLY A 93 1.64 -6.40 7.84
C GLY A 93 2.79 -6.70 6.88
N GLU A 94 4.04 -6.46 7.34
CA GLU A 94 5.24 -6.64 6.51
C GLU A 94 5.34 -8.07 5.94
N TRP A 95 4.93 -9.08 6.70
CA TRP A 95 5.09 -10.48 6.30
C TRP A 95 4.17 -10.89 5.15
N GLN A 96 3.10 -10.14 4.93
CA GLN A 96 2.17 -10.34 3.81
C GLN A 96 2.46 -9.42 2.62
N SER A 97 3.44 -8.51 2.76
CA SER A 97 3.84 -7.58 1.71
C SER A 97 4.72 -8.27 0.68
N LEU A 98 4.26 -8.29 -0.57
CA LEU A 98 4.99 -8.80 -1.72
C LEU A 98 5.24 -7.67 -2.70
N ILE A 99 6.48 -7.49 -3.12
CA ILE A 99 6.90 -6.49 -4.08
C ILE A 99 6.87 -7.10 -5.47
N VAL A 100 6.16 -6.46 -6.39
CA VAL A 100 6.11 -6.88 -7.80
C VAL A 100 7.36 -6.38 -8.51
N GLU A 101 8.04 -7.26 -9.25
CA GLU A 101 9.19 -6.90 -10.07
C GLU A 101 8.97 -7.37 -11.51
N LYS A 102 8.82 -6.44 -12.45
CA LYS A 102 8.73 -6.78 -13.87
C LYS A 102 10.04 -7.42 -14.35
N VAL A 103 9.93 -8.45 -15.20
CA VAL A 103 11.09 -9.10 -15.84
C VAL A 103 11.59 -8.25 -17.01
N SER A 104 10.66 -7.72 -17.80
CA SER A 104 10.96 -6.83 -18.93
C SER A 104 11.47 -5.47 -18.46
N ALA A 105 12.38 -4.87 -19.23
CA ALA A 105 12.89 -3.52 -18.99
C ALA A 105 12.00 -2.42 -19.59
N ASN A 106 10.91 -2.79 -20.28
CA ASN A 106 10.06 -1.86 -20.99
C ASN A 106 8.96 -1.31 -20.07
N GLY A 107 9.22 -0.10 -19.56
CA GLY A 107 8.30 0.63 -18.70
C GLY A 107 8.14 0.00 -17.31
N ASP A 108 7.54 0.77 -16.41
CA ASP A 108 7.32 0.34 -15.03
C ASP A 108 5.95 -0.30 -14.83
N GLU A 109 5.01 -0.09 -15.75
CA GLU A 109 3.65 -0.60 -15.68
C GLU A 109 3.60 -2.12 -15.91
N ILE A 110 2.81 -2.83 -15.10
CA ILE A 110 2.57 -4.26 -15.20
C ILE A 110 1.27 -4.48 -15.96
N LEU A 111 1.36 -5.15 -17.11
CA LEU A 111 0.23 -5.48 -17.95
C LEU A 111 -0.05 -6.99 -17.91
N SER A 112 -1.26 -7.37 -18.33
CA SER A 112 -1.57 -8.77 -18.57
C SER A 112 -0.63 -9.36 -19.63
N GLY A 113 -0.07 -10.54 -19.36
CA GLY A 113 0.94 -11.20 -20.18
C GLY A 113 2.38 -10.90 -19.75
N ASP A 114 2.61 -9.92 -18.88
CA ASP A 114 3.95 -9.63 -18.39
C ASP A 114 4.43 -10.71 -17.42
N GLU A 115 5.71 -11.07 -17.59
CA GLU A 115 6.42 -11.91 -16.64
C GLU A 115 6.93 -11.06 -15.47
N ILE A 116 6.70 -11.53 -14.25
CA ILE A 116 7.09 -10.87 -13.01
C ILE A 116 7.83 -11.82 -12.06
N TYR A 117 8.52 -11.24 -11.09
CA TYR A 117 8.92 -11.90 -9.85
C TYR A 117 8.16 -11.29 -8.68
N LEU A 118 7.79 -12.11 -7.70
CA LEU A 118 7.25 -11.64 -6.43
C LEU A 118 8.34 -11.69 -5.37
N ARG A 119 8.87 -10.52 -5.00
CA ARG A 119 9.88 -10.39 -3.95
C ARG A 119 9.22 -10.21 -2.59
N THR A 120 9.63 -10.98 -1.61
CA THR A 120 9.18 -10.87 -0.23
C THR A 120 9.84 -9.67 0.45
N TRP A 121 9.28 -9.24 1.58
CA TRP A 121 9.82 -8.16 2.42
C TRP A 121 11.30 -8.35 2.84
N PHE A 122 11.79 -9.59 2.90
CA PHE A 122 13.17 -9.93 3.24
C PHE A 122 14.06 -10.21 2.02
N GLY A 123 13.59 -9.89 0.81
CA GLY A 123 14.41 -9.86 -0.41
C GLY A 123 14.51 -11.17 -1.19
N ARG A 124 13.84 -12.25 -0.76
CA ARG A 124 13.79 -13.51 -1.51
C ARG A 124 12.59 -13.53 -2.45
N ARG A 125 12.60 -14.40 -3.45
CA ARG A 125 11.54 -14.47 -4.47
C ARG A 125 10.69 -15.71 -4.27
N VAL A 126 9.38 -15.55 -4.45
CA VAL A 126 8.43 -16.67 -4.48
C VAL A 126 8.83 -17.58 -5.63
N THR A 127 8.88 -18.87 -5.33
CA THR A 127 9.28 -19.96 -6.22
C THR A 127 8.19 -20.99 -6.19
N VAL A 128 7.76 -21.45 -7.37
CA VAL A 128 6.87 -22.61 -7.51
C VAL A 128 7.72 -23.78 -7.98
N ALA A 129 7.88 -24.79 -7.13
CA ALA A 129 8.65 -25.98 -7.44
C ALA A 129 7.86 -26.93 -8.35
N ALA A 130 8.54 -27.92 -8.93
CA ALA A 130 7.95 -28.87 -9.88
C ALA A 130 6.82 -29.72 -9.28
N ASP A 131 6.85 -29.92 -7.96
CA ASP A 131 5.80 -30.60 -7.17
C ASP A 131 4.61 -29.70 -6.82
N GLY A 132 4.62 -28.43 -7.29
CA GLY A 132 3.62 -27.42 -6.98
C GLY A 132 3.82 -26.72 -5.64
N ALA A 133 4.88 -27.04 -4.88
CA ALA A 133 5.14 -26.37 -3.63
C ALA A 133 5.56 -24.91 -3.84
N VAL A 134 4.94 -23.99 -3.09
CA VAL A 134 5.27 -22.57 -3.13
C VAL A 134 6.20 -22.22 -1.97
N GLN A 135 7.38 -21.67 -2.26
CA GLN A 135 8.40 -21.34 -1.26
C GLN A 135 9.14 -20.05 -1.61
N ALA A 136 9.76 -19.40 -0.63
CA ALA A 136 10.55 -18.18 -0.81
C ALA A 136 11.97 -18.35 -0.24
N LYS A 137 12.71 -19.33 -0.75
CA LYS A 137 14.03 -19.73 -0.23
C LYS A 137 15.22 -19.09 -0.93
N TRP A 138 15.05 -18.65 -2.18
CA TRP A 138 16.15 -18.19 -3.01
C TRP A 138 16.01 -16.72 -3.38
N ASN A 139 17.16 -16.05 -3.55
CA ASN A 139 17.24 -14.65 -3.95
C ASN A 139 17.56 -14.47 -5.45
N HIS A 140 17.81 -15.53 -6.22
CA HIS A 140 18.09 -15.41 -7.65
C HIS A 140 16.80 -15.23 -8.46
N LYS A 141 16.96 -14.75 -9.70
CA LYS A 141 15.89 -14.64 -10.71
C LYS A 141 16.03 -15.79 -11.70
N GLY A 142 15.20 -16.82 -11.57
CA GLY A 142 15.22 -18.01 -12.43
C GLY A 142 13.82 -18.34 -12.97
N LYS A 143 13.74 -19.42 -13.75
CA LYS A 143 12.47 -19.85 -14.37
C LYS A 143 11.40 -20.19 -13.34
N TRP A 144 11.77 -20.80 -12.22
CA TRP A 144 10.82 -21.20 -11.17
C TRP A 144 10.30 -20.03 -10.33
N GLN A 145 10.96 -18.88 -10.38
CA GLN A 145 10.50 -17.66 -9.72
C GLN A 145 9.63 -16.78 -10.62
N ARG A 146 9.52 -17.15 -11.89
CA ARG A 146 8.87 -16.32 -12.91
C ARG A 146 7.39 -16.68 -12.98
N LEU A 147 6.55 -15.66 -12.83
CA LEU A 147 5.10 -15.78 -12.88
C LEU A 147 4.57 -14.86 -13.97
N THR A 148 3.57 -15.30 -14.72
CA THR A 148 2.86 -14.45 -15.68
C THR A 148 1.64 -13.86 -15.00
N ILE A 149 1.46 -12.55 -15.11
CA ILE A 149 0.22 -11.90 -14.66
C ILE A 149 -0.82 -12.03 -15.77
N GLU A 150 -1.97 -12.58 -15.44
CA GLU A 150 -3.11 -12.65 -16.36
C GLU A 150 -4.31 -11.97 -15.72
N THR A 151 -4.90 -11.03 -16.43
CA THR A 151 -6.16 -10.39 -16.03
C THR A 151 -7.32 -11.18 -16.60
N ARG A 152 -8.38 -11.35 -15.81
CA ARG A 152 -9.58 -12.12 -16.23
C ARG A 152 -10.26 -11.56 -17.50
N GLN A 153 -10.06 -10.28 -17.80
CA GLN A 153 -10.66 -9.56 -18.92
C GLN A 153 -9.66 -9.22 -20.05
N GLY A 154 -8.35 -9.49 -19.86
CA GLY A 154 -7.31 -9.13 -20.85
C GLY A 154 -7.15 -7.60 -21.03
N GLY A 155 -6.48 -6.92 -20.10
CA GLY A 155 -6.14 -5.49 -20.19
C GLY A 155 -5.50 -4.98 -18.90
N GLY A 156 -4.56 -4.03 -19.01
CA GLY A 156 -3.79 -3.43 -17.91
C GLY A 156 -4.60 -2.55 -16.98
#